data_AF-A0A2H0L6B9-F1
#
_entry.id   AF-A0A2H0L6B9-F1
#
_cell.length_a   1.000
_cell.length_b   1.000
_cell.length_c   1.000
_cell.angle_alpha   90.00
_cell.angle_beta   90.00
_cell.angle_gamma   90.00
#
_symmetry.space_group_name_H-M   'P 1'
#
loop_
_entity.id
_entity.type
_entity.pdbx_description
1 polymer ?
#
loop_
_entity_poly.entity_id
_entity_poly.type
_entity_poly.pdbx_seq_one_letter_code
_entity_poly.pdbx_strand_id
1 'polypeptide(L)'
;MADLTTIEKQVLEKLFQMGGGYVLNFSDRTMGEFFRDDVGLDIYTKKYEYASGSKANRMRGLWLKADNKTVGKSIIKLIEYIESQILIDNLSQDDFPEDRMKAVKDIAGKEKATDAFNNSNYEIIFGHQPIDQAEKDFFEGVKFLHMSIQFLRNEKAHTPARDLDKNLAIHYISLASLAYDLITRK
;
A
#
# COMPACT_ATOMS: atom_id res chain seq x y z
N MET A 1 11.27 -5.28 6.68
CA MET A 1 10.20 -4.61 7.45
C MET A 1 9.43 -3.76 6.46
N ALA A 2 8.13 -3.58 6.66
CA ALA A 2 7.37 -2.73 5.75
C ALA A 2 7.59 -1.25 6.07
N ASP A 3 7.64 -0.44 5.03
CA ASP A 3 7.89 1.00 5.09
C ASP A 3 6.58 1.77 5.37
N LEU A 4 5.91 1.40 6.46
CA LEU A 4 4.69 2.05 6.93
C LEU A 4 5.02 3.18 7.91
N THR A 5 4.59 4.39 7.57
CA THR A 5 4.66 5.55 8.46
C THR A 5 3.73 5.38 9.66
N THR A 6 3.97 6.16 10.72
CA THR A 6 3.11 6.15 11.93
C THR A 6 1.66 6.52 11.60
N ILE A 7 1.45 7.46 10.68
CA ILE A 7 0.12 7.91 10.26
C ILE A 7 -0.60 6.79 9.51
N GLU A 8 0.08 6.12 8.58
CA GLU A 8 -0.50 4.98 7.84
C GLU A 8 -0.88 3.84 8.78
N LYS A 9 -0.04 3.54 9.78
CA LYS A 9 -0.37 2.54 10.82
C LYS A 9 -1.64 2.92 11.59
N GLN A 10 -1.84 4.19 11.94
CA GLN A 10 -3.07 4.64 12.61
C GLN A 10 -4.31 4.44 11.74
N VAL A 11 -4.23 4.76 10.44
CA VAL A 11 -5.33 4.56 9.50
C VAL A 11 -5.65 3.06 9.36
N LEU A 12 -4.62 2.22 9.21
CA LEU A 12 -4.75 0.76 9.15
C LEU A 12 -5.39 0.20 10.42
N GLU A 13 -4.90 0.60 11.59
CA GLU A 13 -5.44 0.15 12.88
C GLU A 13 -6.90 0.56 13.07
N LYS A 14 -7.26 1.77 12.62
CA LYS A 14 -8.65 2.24 12.67
C LYS A 14 -9.54 1.46 11.72
N LEU A 15 -9.09 1.19 10.50
CA LEU A 15 -9.87 0.43 9.52
C LEU A 15 -10.05 -1.02 9.96
N PHE A 16 -8.99 -1.68 10.42
CA PHE A 16 -9.03 -3.07 10.87
C PHE A 16 -9.54 -3.24 12.30
N GLN A 17 -10.09 -2.18 12.90
CA GLN A 17 -10.72 -2.17 14.23
C GLN A 17 -9.81 -2.72 15.35
N MET A 18 -8.51 -2.34 15.33
CA MET A 18 -7.46 -2.93 16.17
C MET A 18 -7.34 -2.36 17.59
N GLY A 19 -8.15 -1.36 17.95
CA GLY A 19 -8.04 -0.63 19.22
C GLY A 19 -8.20 -1.51 20.48
N GLY A 20 -8.98 -2.59 20.39
CA GLY A 20 -9.23 -3.53 21.48
C GLY A 20 -8.33 -4.78 21.51
N GLY A 21 -7.31 -4.85 20.64
CA GLY A 21 -6.48 -6.06 20.50
C GLY A 21 -7.02 -7.10 19.51
N TYR A 22 -8.21 -6.85 18.95
CA TYR A 22 -8.83 -7.66 17.89
C TYR A 22 -8.39 -7.19 16.50
N VAL A 23 -8.77 -7.95 15.47
CA VAL A 23 -8.62 -7.57 14.07
C VAL A 23 -9.93 -7.96 13.40
N LEU A 24 -10.73 -6.97 13.00
CA LEU A 24 -12.08 -7.17 12.48
C LEU A 24 -12.91 -8.12 13.37
N ASN A 25 -13.80 -8.91 12.78
CA ASN A 25 -14.60 -9.95 13.46
C ASN A 25 -13.90 -11.31 13.54
N PHE A 26 -12.56 -11.39 13.36
CA PHE A 26 -11.87 -12.67 13.38
C PHE A 26 -11.76 -13.30 14.78
N SER A 27 -12.04 -14.60 14.85
CA SER A 27 -11.50 -15.49 15.90
C SER A 27 -10.03 -15.83 15.60
N ASP A 28 -9.31 -16.38 16.58
CA ASP A 28 -7.91 -16.78 16.33
C ASP A 28 -7.80 -17.89 15.27
N ARG A 29 -8.76 -18.82 15.28
CA ARG A 29 -8.85 -19.88 14.27
C ARG A 29 -9.04 -19.30 12.87
N THR A 30 -10.07 -18.48 12.69
CA THR A 30 -10.42 -17.90 11.38
C THR A 30 -9.35 -16.93 10.86
N MET A 31 -8.67 -16.19 11.75
CA MET A 31 -7.52 -15.37 11.36
C MET A 31 -6.36 -16.25 10.87
N GLY A 32 -6.08 -17.35 11.57
CA GLY A 32 -5.03 -18.29 11.18
C GLY A 32 -5.30 -18.96 9.84
N GLU A 33 -6.55 -19.35 9.58
CA GLU A 33 -7.02 -19.88 8.29
C GLU A 33 -6.84 -18.84 7.18
N PHE A 34 -7.40 -17.64 7.35
CA PHE A 34 -7.30 -16.55 6.39
C PHE A 34 -5.86 -16.19 6.00
N PHE A 35 -4.96 -16.04 6.98
CA PHE A 35 -3.56 -15.72 6.68
C PHE A 35 -2.84 -16.85 5.96
N ARG A 36 -3.17 -18.10 6.28
CA ARG A 36 -2.55 -19.26 5.63
C ARG A 36 -3.02 -19.43 4.20
N ASP A 37 -4.33 -19.30 3.97
CA ASP A 37 -4.96 -19.68 2.71
C ASP A 37 -4.97 -18.52 1.71
N ASP A 38 -5.30 -17.29 2.15
CA ASP A 38 -5.41 -16.12 1.26
C ASP A 38 -4.09 -15.34 1.15
N VAL A 39 -3.37 -15.21 2.27
CA VAL A 39 -2.12 -14.45 2.32
C VAL A 39 -0.91 -15.35 2.03
N GLY A 40 -0.97 -16.64 2.39
CA GLY A 40 0.11 -17.60 2.18
C GLY A 40 1.18 -17.58 3.29
N LEU A 41 0.82 -17.20 4.51
CA LEU A 41 1.74 -17.18 5.66
C LEU A 41 1.06 -17.59 6.97
N ASP A 42 1.85 -18.05 7.94
CA ASP A 42 1.34 -18.33 9.29
C ASP A 42 1.62 -17.15 10.25
N ILE A 43 0.57 -16.41 10.58
CA ILE A 43 0.61 -15.19 11.38
C ILE A 43 0.87 -15.45 12.88
N TYR A 44 0.69 -16.70 13.34
CA TYR A 44 0.88 -17.08 14.74
C TYR A 44 2.28 -17.63 15.05
N THR A 45 3.17 -17.66 14.05
CA THR A 45 4.58 -18.00 14.26
C THR A 45 5.26 -17.04 15.24
N LYS A 46 6.32 -17.53 15.92
CA LYS A 46 7.15 -16.70 16.83
C LYS A 46 7.73 -15.46 16.14
N LYS A 47 7.91 -15.50 14.81
CA LYS A 47 8.40 -14.38 14.00
C LYS A 47 7.53 -13.12 14.16
N TYR A 48 6.22 -13.30 14.26
CA TYR A 48 5.24 -12.22 14.35
C TYR A 48 4.69 -12.02 15.77
N GLU A 49 5.30 -12.69 16.76
CA GLU A 49 4.97 -12.49 18.16
C GLU A 49 5.46 -11.11 18.61
N TYR A 50 4.54 -10.30 19.15
CA TYR A 50 4.81 -8.94 19.57
C TYR A 50 3.96 -8.61 20.80
N ALA A 51 4.53 -7.88 21.76
CA ALA A 51 3.87 -7.47 23.00
C ALA A 51 3.06 -8.61 23.66
N SER A 52 1.75 -8.43 23.88
CA SER A 52 0.89 -9.43 24.52
C SER A 52 0.48 -10.61 23.61
N GLY A 53 0.85 -10.59 22.33
CA GLY A 53 0.51 -11.65 21.37
C GLY A 53 -0.94 -11.64 20.88
N SER A 54 -1.75 -10.63 21.23
CA SER A 54 -3.10 -10.43 20.68
C SER A 54 -3.11 -10.36 19.15
N LYS A 55 -4.26 -10.58 18.50
CA LYS A 55 -4.39 -10.50 17.02
C LYS A 55 -3.86 -9.17 16.48
N ALA A 56 -4.22 -8.06 17.12
CA ALA A 56 -3.70 -6.75 16.72
C ALA A 56 -2.18 -6.67 16.87
N ASN A 57 -1.62 -7.25 17.93
CA ASN A 57 -0.18 -7.28 18.11
C ASN A 57 0.51 -8.21 17.10
N ARG A 58 -0.11 -9.31 16.68
CA ARG A 58 0.38 -10.15 15.58
C ARG A 58 0.42 -9.37 14.26
N MET A 59 -0.61 -8.56 13.96
CA MET A 59 -0.59 -7.65 12.81
C MET A 59 0.54 -6.62 12.88
N ARG A 60 0.76 -6.00 14.05
CA ARG A 60 1.90 -5.10 14.26
C ARG A 60 3.24 -5.83 14.09
N GLY A 61 3.34 -7.06 14.59
CA GLY A 61 4.50 -7.94 14.38
C GLY A 61 4.75 -8.23 12.89
N LEU A 62 3.70 -8.49 12.12
CA LEU A 62 3.78 -8.63 10.67
C LEU A 62 4.36 -7.38 10.01
N TRP A 63 3.81 -6.20 10.32
CA TRP A 63 4.30 -4.92 9.78
C TRP A 63 5.78 -4.67 10.10
N LEU A 64 6.22 -5.06 11.30
CA LEU A 64 7.61 -4.89 11.74
C LEU A 64 8.60 -5.90 11.11
N LYS A 65 8.14 -7.10 10.74
CA LYS A 65 9.03 -8.22 10.42
C LYS A 65 8.92 -8.77 9.00
N ALA A 66 7.84 -8.50 8.29
CA ALA A 66 7.69 -8.89 6.88
C ALA A 66 8.27 -7.85 5.92
N ASP A 67 8.50 -8.24 4.67
CA ASP A 67 8.76 -7.29 3.58
C ASP A 67 7.48 -6.52 3.21
N ASN A 68 7.65 -5.45 2.44
CA ASN A 68 6.56 -4.67 1.86
C ASN A 68 5.56 -5.63 1.18
N LYS A 69 5.92 -6.28 0.07
CA LYS A 69 5.04 -7.16 -0.71
C LYS A 69 4.08 -8.04 0.11
N THR A 70 4.58 -8.68 1.17
CA THR A 70 3.78 -9.50 2.08
C THR A 70 2.75 -8.69 2.87
N VAL A 71 3.17 -7.53 3.41
CA VAL A 71 2.30 -6.59 4.12
C VAL A 71 1.24 -6.00 3.19
N GLY A 72 1.57 -5.48 2.00
CA GLY A 72 0.56 -4.97 1.08
C GLY A 72 -0.40 -6.06 0.60
N LYS A 73 0.08 -7.28 0.33
CA LYS A 73 -0.81 -8.42 0.04
C LYS A 73 -1.78 -8.65 1.20
N SER A 74 -1.30 -8.66 2.44
CA SER A 74 -2.17 -8.86 3.61
C SER A 74 -3.22 -7.75 3.76
N ILE A 75 -2.84 -6.50 3.51
CA ILE A 75 -3.73 -5.34 3.59
C ILE A 75 -4.83 -5.44 2.53
N ILE A 76 -4.48 -5.76 1.27
CA ILE A 76 -5.47 -5.95 0.19
C ILE A 76 -6.43 -7.09 0.52
N LYS A 77 -5.92 -8.24 0.98
CA LYS A 77 -6.77 -9.37 1.36
C LYS A 77 -7.72 -9.03 2.51
N LEU A 78 -7.27 -8.26 3.50
CA LEU A 78 -8.13 -7.82 4.61
C LEU A 78 -9.23 -6.87 4.14
N ILE A 79 -8.95 -6.02 3.14
CA ILE A 79 -9.97 -5.18 2.51
C ILE A 79 -10.99 -6.03 1.75
N GLU A 80 -10.54 -6.99 0.94
CA GLU A 80 -11.42 -7.95 0.24
C GLU A 80 -12.30 -8.72 1.23
N TYR A 81 -11.75 -9.08 2.39
CA TYR A 81 -12.51 -9.71 3.47
C TYR A 81 -13.58 -8.77 4.04
N ILE A 82 -13.25 -7.50 4.33
CA ILE A 82 -14.24 -6.51 4.79
C ILE A 82 -15.39 -6.41 3.78
N GLU A 83 -15.07 -6.21 2.50
CA GLU A 83 -16.07 -6.11 1.42
C GLU A 83 -16.95 -7.36 1.37
N SER A 84 -16.34 -8.55 1.44
CA SER A 84 -17.07 -9.83 1.45
C SER A 84 -17.96 -10.00 2.67
N GLN A 85 -17.50 -9.61 3.86
CA GLN A 85 -18.29 -9.71 5.10
C GLN A 85 -19.46 -8.72 5.11
N ILE A 86 -19.32 -7.54 4.48
CA ILE A 86 -20.42 -6.59 4.29
C ILE A 86 -21.47 -7.18 3.35
N LEU A 87 -21.05 -7.80 2.25
CA LEU A 87 -21.97 -8.43 1.28
C LEU A 87 -22.80 -9.59 1.86
N ILE A 88 -22.35 -10.20 2.94
CA ILE A 88 -23.05 -11.30 3.64
C ILE A 88 -23.61 -10.88 5.00
N ASP A 89 -23.75 -9.58 5.24
CA ASP A 89 -24.37 -8.99 6.44
C ASP A 89 -23.67 -9.30 7.78
N ASN A 90 -22.40 -9.71 7.75
CA ASN A 90 -21.59 -9.96 8.95
C ASN A 90 -20.87 -8.71 9.47
N LEU A 91 -20.73 -7.68 8.63
CA LEU A 91 -20.16 -6.37 8.97
C LEU A 91 -21.06 -5.26 8.43
N SER A 92 -21.13 -4.13 9.15
CA SER A 92 -21.88 -2.96 8.71
C SER A 92 -21.02 -2.04 7.85
N GLN A 93 -21.53 -1.61 6.69
CA GLN A 93 -20.87 -0.61 5.83
C GLN A 93 -20.57 0.70 6.58
N ASP A 94 -21.37 1.06 7.58
CA ASP A 94 -21.19 2.29 8.37
C ASP A 94 -19.88 2.32 9.16
N ASP A 95 -19.36 1.14 9.52
CA ASP A 95 -18.09 1.02 10.24
C ASP A 95 -16.87 1.20 9.31
N PHE A 96 -17.08 1.07 7.99
CA PHE A 96 -16.05 1.09 6.94
C PHE A 96 -16.33 2.17 5.88
N PRO A 97 -16.17 3.46 6.23
CA PRO A 97 -16.28 4.56 5.28
C PRO A 97 -15.41 4.36 4.02
N GLU A 98 -15.95 4.67 2.85
CA GLU A 98 -15.30 4.45 1.55
C GLU A 98 -13.97 5.20 1.42
N ASP A 99 -13.89 6.41 1.97
CA ASP A 99 -12.67 7.23 1.99
C ASP A 99 -11.53 6.54 2.76
N ARG A 100 -11.83 5.90 3.90
CA ARG A 100 -10.85 5.13 4.67
C ARG A 100 -10.46 3.85 3.94
N MET A 101 -11.41 3.12 3.38
CA MET A 101 -11.15 1.90 2.59
C MET A 101 -10.22 2.20 1.42
N LYS A 102 -10.49 3.28 0.70
CA LYS A 102 -9.64 3.78 -0.38
C LYS A 102 -8.25 4.19 0.12
N ALA A 103 -8.15 4.99 1.18
CA ALA A 103 -6.85 5.41 1.72
C ALA A 103 -5.97 4.20 2.07
N VAL A 104 -6.56 3.12 2.61
CA VAL A 104 -5.83 1.88 2.90
C VAL A 104 -5.47 1.09 1.64
N LYS A 105 -6.33 1.06 0.61
CA LYS A 105 -5.98 0.51 -0.72
C LYS A 105 -4.79 1.26 -1.31
N ASP A 106 -4.71 2.58 -1.15
CA ASP A 106 -3.61 3.40 -1.63
C ASP A 106 -2.30 3.09 -0.87
N ILE A 107 -2.35 2.86 0.45
CA ILE A 107 -1.20 2.41 1.25
C ILE A 107 -0.65 1.08 0.71
N ALA A 108 -1.50 0.10 0.45
CA ALA A 108 -1.07 -1.17 -0.14
C ALA A 108 -0.64 -1.04 -1.61
N GLY A 109 -1.21 -0.09 -2.34
CA GLY A 109 -0.88 0.20 -3.74
C GLY A 109 0.48 0.87 -3.94
N LYS A 110 1.03 1.55 -2.91
CA LYS A 110 2.41 2.05 -2.91
C LYS A 110 3.41 0.93 -3.17
N GLU A 111 3.12 -0.28 -2.70
CA GLU A 111 3.98 -1.44 -2.91
C GLU A 111 4.01 -1.92 -4.35
N LYS A 112 2.90 -1.87 -5.10
CA LYS A 112 2.91 -2.29 -6.50
C LYS A 112 3.84 -1.42 -7.35
N ALA A 113 3.94 -0.13 -7.04
CA ALA A 113 4.90 0.76 -7.69
C ALA A 113 6.34 0.47 -7.24
N THR A 114 6.60 0.39 -5.93
CA THR A 114 7.96 0.10 -5.44
C THR A 114 8.45 -1.29 -5.84
N ASP A 115 7.56 -2.30 -5.91
CA ASP A 115 7.85 -3.66 -6.37
C ASP A 115 8.07 -3.72 -7.88
N ALA A 116 7.33 -2.93 -8.68
CA ALA A 116 7.60 -2.82 -10.11
C ALA A 116 9.05 -2.36 -10.31
N PHE A 117 9.48 -1.30 -9.61
CA PHE A 117 10.84 -0.77 -9.66
C PHE A 117 11.81 -1.44 -8.66
N ASN A 118 11.68 -2.75 -8.42
CA ASN A 118 12.71 -3.48 -7.70
C ASN A 118 13.94 -3.73 -8.60
N ASN A 119 15.13 -3.92 -8.02
CA ASN A 119 16.37 -4.13 -8.80
C ASN A 119 16.28 -5.33 -9.75
N SER A 120 15.56 -6.39 -9.36
CA SER A 120 15.35 -7.58 -10.21
C SER A 120 14.50 -7.30 -11.46
N ASN A 121 13.76 -6.20 -11.48
CA ASN A 121 12.92 -5.78 -12.59
C ASN A 121 13.53 -4.66 -13.43
N TYR A 122 14.72 -4.15 -13.07
CA TYR A 122 15.36 -3.07 -13.83
C TYR A 122 15.68 -3.46 -15.27
N GLU A 123 16.10 -4.69 -15.52
CA GLU A 123 16.26 -5.18 -16.90
C GLU A 123 14.95 -5.19 -17.68
N ILE A 124 13.82 -5.46 -17.03
CA ILE A 124 12.51 -5.49 -17.68
C ILE A 124 12.02 -4.06 -17.98
N ILE A 125 12.27 -3.11 -17.07
CA ILE A 125 11.75 -1.75 -17.13
C ILE A 125 12.64 -0.83 -17.97
N PHE A 126 13.96 -0.94 -17.77
CA PHE A 126 14.97 -0.07 -18.35
C PHE A 126 15.83 -0.79 -19.40
N GLY A 127 15.63 -2.10 -19.61
CA GLY A 127 16.37 -2.89 -20.60
C GLY A 127 17.76 -3.35 -20.13
N HIS A 128 18.24 -2.87 -18.98
CA HIS A 128 19.55 -3.21 -18.43
C HIS A 128 19.62 -2.88 -16.92
N GLN A 129 20.68 -3.36 -16.27
CA GLN A 129 21.05 -2.94 -14.92
C GLN A 129 21.84 -1.63 -14.96
N PRO A 130 21.71 -0.75 -13.94
CA PRO A 130 22.42 0.53 -13.92
C PRO A 130 23.92 0.30 -13.90
N ILE A 131 24.65 1.01 -14.77
CA ILE A 131 26.11 0.85 -14.92
C ILE A 131 26.90 1.71 -13.94
N ASP A 132 26.30 2.78 -13.41
CA ASP A 132 26.91 3.67 -12.44
C ASP A 132 25.89 4.25 -11.43
N GLN A 133 26.40 5.07 -10.51
CA GLN A 133 25.59 5.70 -9.47
C GLN A 133 24.62 6.75 -10.04
N ALA A 134 25.00 7.47 -11.11
CA ALA A 134 24.15 8.49 -11.71
C ALA A 134 22.92 7.85 -12.39
N GLU A 135 23.11 6.72 -13.07
CA GLU A 135 22.04 5.97 -13.69
C GLU A 135 21.13 5.28 -12.65
N LYS A 136 21.72 4.82 -11.55
CA LYS A 136 20.94 4.33 -10.40
C LYS A 136 20.05 5.42 -9.80
N ASP A 137 20.59 6.62 -9.61
CA ASP A 137 19.82 7.78 -9.12
C ASP A 137 18.71 8.17 -10.12
N PHE A 138 18.98 8.05 -11.42
CA PHE A 138 17.98 8.24 -12.48
C PHE A 138 16.85 7.20 -12.40
N PHE A 139 17.16 5.91 -12.22
CA PHE A 139 16.15 4.84 -12.09
C PHE A 139 15.27 5.07 -10.85
N GLU A 140 15.86 5.50 -9.73
CA GLU A 140 15.10 5.91 -8.54
C GLU A 140 14.23 7.14 -8.82
N GLY A 141 14.73 8.14 -9.55
CA GLY A 141 13.94 9.29 -9.98
C GLY A 141 12.70 8.89 -10.78
N VAL A 142 12.85 7.97 -11.75
CA VAL A 142 11.74 7.44 -12.56
C VAL A 142 10.72 6.70 -11.70
N LYS A 143 11.18 5.91 -10.73
CA LYS A 143 10.31 5.24 -9.75
C LYS A 143 9.48 6.25 -8.97
N PHE A 144 10.08 7.31 -8.44
CA PHE A 144 9.34 8.34 -7.69
C PHE A 144 8.35 9.12 -8.57
N LEU A 145 8.70 9.37 -9.83
CA LEU A 145 7.79 9.96 -10.82
C LEU A 145 6.55 9.08 -11.05
N HIS A 146 6.75 7.77 -11.24
CA HIS A 146 5.64 6.84 -11.41
C HIS A 146 4.77 6.73 -10.16
N MET A 147 5.38 6.68 -8.98
CA MET A 147 4.66 6.70 -7.69
C MET A 147 3.83 7.98 -7.55
N SER A 148 4.40 9.13 -7.94
CA SER A 148 3.71 10.43 -7.90
C SER A 148 2.54 10.47 -8.87
N ILE A 149 2.71 9.97 -10.11
CA ILE A 149 1.63 9.88 -11.10
C ILE A 149 0.51 8.96 -10.61
N GLN A 150 0.86 7.81 -10.03
CA GLN A 150 -0.12 6.90 -9.45
C GLN A 150 -0.89 7.55 -8.30
N PHE A 151 -0.20 8.24 -7.40
CA PHE A 151 -0.83 9.01 -6.33
C PHE A 151 -1.81 10.06 -6.88
N LEU A 152 -1.38 10.85 -7.87
CA LEU A 152 -2.22 11.89 -8.49
C LEU A 152 -3.41 11.31 -9.27
N ARG A 153 -3.24 10.16 -9.94
CA ARG A 153 -4.33 9.42 -10.58
C ARG A 153 -5.35 8.95 -9.54
N ASN A 154 -4.86 8.43 -8.42
CA ASN A 154 -5.69 7.97 -7.31
C ASN A 154 -6.38 9.14 -6.60
N GLU A 155 -5.85 10.36 -6.60
CA GLU A 155 -6.55 11.55 -6.10
C GLU A 155 -7.63 12.04 -7.08
N LYS A 156 -7.34 12.05 -8.40
CA LYS A 156 -8.31 12.49 -9.42
C LYS A 156 -9.49 11.55 -9.61
N ALA A 157 -9.32 10.24 -9.36
CA ALA A 157 -10.45 9.31 -9.40
C ALA A 157 -11.51 9.58 -8.32
N HIS A 158 -11.22 10.42 -7.32
CA HIS A 158 -12.08 10.66 -6.16
C HIS A 158 -12.48 12.12 -5.95
N THR A 159 -12.12 13.00 -6.89
CA THR A 159 -12.62 14.36 -6.93
C THR A 159 -13.58 14.47 -8.13
N PRO A 160 -14.90 14.72 -7.94
CA PRO A 160 -15.75 15.16 -9.05
C PRO A 160 -15.07 16.34 -9.75
N ALA A 161 -15.20 16.49 -11.07
CA ALA A 161 -14.51 17.53 -11.84
C ALA A 161 -14.70 18.93 -11.20
N ARG A 162 -13.76 19.31 -10.33
CA ARG A 162 -13.62 20.62 -9.71
C ARG A 162 -12.52 21.36 -10.45
N ASP A 163 -12.63 22.68 -10.49
CA ASP A 163 -11.58 23.51 -11.06
C ASP A 163 -10.25 23.20 -10.37
N LEU A 164 -9.25 22.90 -11.18
CA LEU A 164 -7.90 22.59 -10.71
C LEU A 164 -7.29 23.89 -10.16
N ASP A 165 -6.89 23.88 -8.88
CA ASP A 165 -6.20 25.03 -8.29
C ASP A 165 -5.00 25.43 -9.17
N LYS A 166 -4.82 26.74 -9.39
CA LYS A 166 -3.78 27.26 -10.29
C LYS A 166 -2.37 26.80 -9.89
N ASN A 167 -2.08 26.70 -8.59
CA ASN A 167 -0.77 26.25 -8.13
C ASN A 167 -0.56 24.76 -8.42
N LEU A 168 -1.62 23.95 -8.25
CA LEU A 168 -1.58 22.54 -8.59
C LEU A 168 -1.42 22.33 -10.11
N ALA A 169 -2.10 23.14 -10.93
CA ALA A 169 -1.97 23.12 -12.39
C ALA A 169 -0.53 23.40 -12.84
N ILE A 170 0.16 24.35 -12.19
CA ILE A 170 1.56 24.67 -12.48
C ILE A 170 2.46 23.46 -12.22
N HIS A 171 2.26 22.73 -11.12
CA HIS A 171 3.06 21.53 -10.84
C HIS A 171 2.85 20.43 -11.88
N TYR A 172 1.63 20.22 -12.36
CA TYR A 172 1.36 19.27 -13.45
C TYR A 172 2.06 19.68 -14.76
N ILE A 173 2.03 20.98 -15.09
CA ILE A 173 2.71 21.50 -16.28
C ILE A 173 4.23 21.34 -16.14
N SER A 174 4.80 21.63 -14.97
CA SER A 174 6.23 21.45 -14.72
C SER A 174 6.66 19.98 -14.84
N LEU A 175 5.87 19.05 -14.31
CA LEU A 175 6.11 17.60 -14.46
C LEU A 175 6.01 17.15 -15.92
N ALA A 176 5.01 17.63 -16.66
CA ALA A 176 4.85 17.32 -18.08
C ALA A 176 6.00 17.90 -18.93
N SER A 177 6.43 19.14 -18.64
CA SER A 177 7.59 19.76 -19.29
C SER A 177 8.88 19.00 -18.98
N LEU A 178 9.09 18.57 -17.74
CA LEU A 178 10.27 17.76 -17.38
C LEU A 178 10.27 16.42 -18.12
N ALA A 179 9.13 15.73 -18.15
CA ALA A 179 9.00 14.48 -18.90
C ALA A 179 9.28 14.68 -20.40
N TYR A 180 8.76 15.76 -20.99
CA TYR A 180 9.04 16.10 -22.38
C TYR A 180 10.52 16.41 -22.63
N ASP A 181 11.16 17.19 -21.75
CA ASP A 181 12.58 17.53 -21.84
C ASP A 181 13.46 16.27 -21.75
N LEU A 182 13.14 15.34 -20.83
CA LEU A 182 13.87 14.07 -20.69
C LEU A 182 13.74 13.16 -21.91
N ILE A 183 12.61 13.19 -22.63
CA ILE A 183 12.39 12.38 -23.85
C ILE A 183 13.03 13.03 -25.08
N THR A 184 13.14 14.37 -25.11
CA THR A 184 13.61 15.12 -26.29
C THR A 184 15.09 15.45 -26.28
N ARG A 185 15.77 15.35 -25.13
CA ARG A 185 17.22 15.45 -25.07
C ARG A 185 17.87 14.17 -25.58
N LYS A 186 18.24 14.20 -26.86
CA LYS A 186 19.22 13.28 -27.45
C LYS A 186 20.63 13.63 -27.00
#